data_AF-A0A8H5GPZ1-F1
#
_entry.id   AF-A0A8H5GPZ1-F1
#
_cell.length_a   1.000
_cell.length_b   1.000
_cell.length_c   1.000
_cell.angle_alpha   90.00
_cell.angle_beta   90.00
_cell.angle_gamma   90.00
#
_symmetry.space_group_name_H-M   'P 1'
#
loop_
_entity.id
_entity.type
_entity.pdbx_description
1 polymer ?
#
loop_
_entity_poly.entity_id
_entity_poly.type
_entity_poly.pdbx_seq_one_letter_code
_entity_poly.pdbx_strand_id
1 'polypeptide(L)'
;MSAGNSVASDILGSGISNLYGVIDRDNVHGLNLAVPEDAKEVIKPWDQREDTEKYAESGVDDQVIIHVPFSQNVRLKSVLLKLGRGDAGPQHLRIYANHPNIVDFADAESTKPQLDISLLEGETRVIEYPLRVAAFASINSLSLFFVRLCLLSLFIR
;
A
#
# COMPACT_ATOMS: atom_id res chain seq x y z
N MET A 1 -26.37 -4.29 -29.25
CA MET A 1 -25.93 -2.89 -29.03
C MET A 1 -25.38 -2.83 -27.62
N SER A 2 -24.07 -3.01 -27.47
CA SER A 2 -23.41 -3.09 -26.16
C SER A 2 -23.28 -1.68 -25.59
N ALA A 3 -24.00 -1.41 -24.51
CA ALA A 3 -23.87 -0.18 -23.75
C ALA A 3 -22.49 -0.16 -23.09
N GLY A 4 -21.73 0.91 -23.34
CA GLY A 4 -20.45 1.15 -22.70
C GLY A 4 -20.65 1.30 -21.20
N ASN A 5 -20.02 0.43 -20.42
CA ASN A 5 -19.95 0.54 -18.97
C ASN A 5 -19.12 1.77 -18.61
N SER A 6 -19.80 2.83 -18.20
CA SER A 6 -19.20 4.03 -17.63
C SER A 6 -18.65 3.71 -16.23
N VAL A 7 -17.43 3.17 -16.19
CA VAL A 7 -16.59 3.09 -14.97
C VAL A 7 -16.39 4.46 -14.33
N ALA A 8 -16.57 5.54 -15.11
CA ALA A 8 -16.45 6.92 -14.68
C ALA A 8 -17.54 7.40 -13.70
N SER A 9 -18.77 6.86 -13.79
CA SER A 9 -19.92 7.39 -13.03
C SER A 9 -20.04 6.86 -11.60
N ASP A 10 -19.44 5.72 -11.28
CA ASP A 10 -19.44 5.17 -9.90
C ASP A 10 -18.37 5.81 -8.99
N ILE A 11 -17.42 6.55 -9.57
CA ILE A 11 -16.28 7.11 -8.84
C ILE A 11 -16.66 8.33 -7.98
N LEU A 12 -17.71 9.07 -8.34
CA LEU A 12 -17.98 10.40 -7.79
C LEU A 12 -19.11 10.47 -6.76
N GLY A 13 -19.93 9.41 -6.62
CA GLY A 13 -21.15 9.47 -5.79
C GLY A 13 -21.41 8.27 -4.88
N SER A 14 -20.80 7.11 -5.14
CA SER A 14 -20.96 5.91 -4.31
C SER A 14 -19.64 5.64 -3.61
N GLY A 15 -19.68 5.38 -2.30
CA GLY A 15 -18.50 5.09 -1.51
C GLY A 15 -17.79 3.87 -2.05
N ILE A 16 -16.78 4.08 -2.91
CA ILE A 16 -15.85 3.04 -3.31
C ILE A 16 -15.32 2.45 -2.01
N SER A 17 -15.68 1.21 -1.75
CA SER A 17 -15.35 0.53 -0.50
C SER A 17 -13.95 -0.06 -0.53
N ASN A 18 -13.27 -0.08 -1.70
CA ASN A 18 -11.87 -0.47 -1.88
C ASN A 18 -11.26 0.17 -3.14
N LEU A 19 -9.99 0.57 -3.10
CA LEU A 19 -9.32 1.25 -4.22
C LEU A 19 -8.62 0.28 -5.19
N TYR A 20 -8.84 -1.02 -5.07
CA TYR A 20 -8.11 -2.05 -5.83
C TYR A 20 -8.19 -1.83 -7.34
N GLY A 21 -9.38 -1.51 -7.87
CA GLY A 21 -9.61 -1.34 -9.31
C GLY A 21 -8.97 -0.10 -9.93
N VAL A 22 -8.48 0.84 -9.12
CA VAL A 22 -7.85 2.10 -9.59
C VAL A 22 -6.34 2.14 -9.31
N ILE A 23 -5.79 1.06 -8.75
CA ILE A 23 -4.33 0.90 -8.59
C ILE A 23 -3.74 0.49 -9.94
N ASP A 24 -2.71 1.20 -10.37
CA ASP A 24 -1.95 0.86 -11.56
C ASP A 24 -0.91 -0.22 -11.22
N ARG A 25 -1.36 -1.48 -11.17
CA ARG A 25 -0.58 -2.64 -10.74
C ARG A 25 0.63 -2.94 -11.62
N ASP A 26 0.60 -2.54 -12.89
CA ASP A 26 1.71 -2.76 -13.82
C ASP A 26 2.90 -1.85 -13.52
N ASN A 27 2.66 -0.72 -12.84
CA ASN A 27 3.69 0.24 -12.42
C ASN A 27 4.00 0.19 -10.92
N VAL A 28 3.47 -0.81 -10.21
CA VAL A 28 3.82 -1.05 -8.80
C VAL A 28 5.24 -1.61 -8.72
N HIS A 29 6.08 -1.01 -7.89
CA HIS A 29 7.46 -1.42 -7.70
C HIS A 29 7.85 -1.43 -6.23
N GLY A 30 8.68 -2.40 -5.86
CA GLY A 30 9.29 -2.50 -4.53
C GLY A 30 10.80 -2.29 -4.55
N LEU A 31 11.33 -1.59 -3.55
CA LEU A 31 12.75 -1.48 -3.27
C LEU A 31 13.13 -2.46 -2.15
N ASN A 32 14.29 -3.12 -2.29
CA ASN A 32 14.79 -4.17 -1.39
C ASN A 32 13.88 -5.42 -1.29
N LEU A 33 13.16 -5.71 -2.38
CA LEU A 33 12.55 -7.02 -2.65
C LEU A 33 13.51 -7.87 -3.50
N ALA A 34 13.43 -9.19 -3.37
CA ALA A 34 14.16 -10.11 -4.25
C ALA A 34 13.84 -9.86 -5.74
N VAL A 35 12.58 -9.55 -6.03
CA VAL A 35 12.10 -9.11 -7.34
C VAL A 35 11.25 -7.85 -7.12
N PRO A 36 11.69 -6.67 -7.62
CA PRO A 36 10.96 -5.41 -7.44
C PRO A 36 9.50 -5.44 -7.92
N GLU A 37 9.23 -6.17 -9.00
CA GLU A 37 7.90 -6.27 -9.61
C GLU A 37 6.92 -7.14 -8.81
N ASP A 38 7.42 -7.99 -7.90
CA ASP A 38 6.57 -8.82 -7.03
C ASP A 38 5.80 -7.99 -6.00
N ALA A 39 6.14 -6.71 -5.84
CA ALA A 39 5.38 -5.77 -5.03
C ALA A 39 3.89 -5.68 -5.43
N LYS A 40 3.55 -5.95 -6.70
CA LYS A 40 2.14 -5.97 -7.12
C LYS A 40 1.38 -7.16 -6.55
N GLU A 41 2.05 -8.28 -6.29
CA GLU A 41 1.46 -9.52 -5.79
C GLU A 41 1.03 -9.40 -4.32
N VAL A 42 1.59 -8.41 -3.59
CA VAL A 42 1.13 -8.12 -2.22
C VAL A 42 -0.12 -7.27 -2.19
N ILE A 43 -0.47 -6.61 -3.29
CA ILE A 43 -1.70 -5.85 -3.44
C ILE A 43 -2.78 -6.82 -3.88
N LYS A 44 -3.67 -7.17 -2.96
CA LYS A 44 -4.69 -8.17 -3.17
C LYS A 44 -6.10 -7.56 -3.09
N PRO A 45 -7.09 -8.16 -3.79
CA PRO A 45 -8.47 -7.73 -3.68
C PRO A 45 -9.03 -8.08 -2.28
N TRP A 46 -10.09 -7.38 -1.88
CA TRP A 46 -10.67 -7.49 -0.53
C TRP A 46 -11.07 -8.91 -0.13
N ASP A 47 -11.58 -9.69 -1.08
CA ASP A 47 -11.99 -11.08 -0.90
C ASP A 47 -10.81 -12.04 -0.66
N GLN A 48 -9.62 -11.72 -1.18
CA GLN A 48 -8.40 -12.52 -1.02
C GLN A 48 -7.53 -12.02 0.14
N ARG A 49 -8.08 -11.22 1.05
CA ARG A 49 -7.25 -10.56 2.07
C ARG A 49 -6.58 -11.46 3.09
N GLU A 50 -7.12 -12.67 3.24
CA GLU A 50 -6.57 -13.70 4.13
C GLU A 50 -5.57 -14.62 3.42
N ASP A 51 -5.43 -14.50 2.10
CA ASP A 51 -4.44 -15.24 1.32
C ASP A 51 -3.03 -14.81 1.75
N THR A 52 -2.17 -15.78 2.06
CA THR A 52 -0.75 -15.56 2.39
C THR A 52 0.19 -16.35 1.47
N GLU A 53 -0.29 -16.85 0.32
CA GLU A 53 0.55 -17.58 -0.64
C GLU A 53 1.57 -16.66 -1.30
N LYS A 54 1.14 -15.44 -1.62
CA LYS A 54 2.00 -14.35 -2.12
C LYS A 54 2.23 -13.31 -1.03
N TYR A 55 3.48 -12.92 -0.84
CA TYR A 55 3.89 -11.94 0.17
C TYR A 55 5.18 -11.22 -0.26
N ALA A 56 5.43 -10.05 0.33
CA ALA A 56 6.69 -9.35 0.21
C ALA A 56 7.59 -9.74 1.39
N GLU A 57 8.83 -10.07 1.07
CA GLU A 57 9.90 -10.33 2.02
C GLU A 57 11.04 -9.37 1.72
N SER A 58 11.57 -8.72 2.76
CA SER A 58 12.76 -7.90 2.64
C SER A 58 13.96 -8.78 2.32
N GLY A 59 14.89 -8.28 1.52
CA GLY A 59 16.17 -8.94 1.28
C GLY A 59 17.04 -8.93 2.54
N VAL A 60 18.08 -8.11 2.53
CA VAL A 60 19.16 -8.18 3.54
C VAL A 60 18.95 -7.19 4.70
N ASP A 61 18.29 -6.06 4.45
CA ASP A 61 18.34 -4.89 5.34
C ASP A 61 17.03 -4.61 6.14
N ASP A 62 16.15 -5.61 6.33
CA ASP A 62 14.89 -5.51 7.10
C ASP A 62 14.04 -4.24 6.82
N GLN A 63 14.13 -3.74 5.59
CA GLN A 63 13.51 -2.50 5.16
C GLN A 63 12.97 -2.70 3.75
N VAL A 64 11.74 -2.29 3.49
CA VAL A 64 11.15 -2.39 2.14
C VAL A 64 10.34 -1.14 1.85
N ILE A 65 10.44 -0.63 0.63
CA ILE A 65 9.56 0.43 0.14
C ILE A 65 8.69 -0.17 -0.95
N ILE A 66 7.38 0.05 -0.87
CA ILE A 66 6.42 -0.34 -1.90
C ILE A 66 5.81 0.93 -2.47
N HIS A 67 6.07 1.18 -3.76
CA HIS A 67 5.49 2.27 -4.51
C HIS A 67 4.21 1.82 -5.22
N VAL A 68 3.11 2.51 -4.95
CA VAL A 68 1.78 2.21 -5.46
C VAL A 68 1.24 3.43 -6.21
N PRO A 69 1.31 3.44 -7.55
CA PRO A 69 0.65 4.44 -8.37
C PRO A 69 -0.85 4.14 -8.53
N PHE A 70 -1.64 5.19 -8.69
CA PHE A 70 -3.06 5.10 -9.04
C PHE A 70 -3.28 5.62 -10.46
N SER A 71 -4.18 4.98 -11.20
CA SER A 71 -4.54 5.38 -12.57
C SER A 71 -5.35 6.69 -12.61
N GLN A 72 -5.86 7.12 -11.47
CA GLN A 72 -6.63 8.34 -11.29
C GLN A 72 -6.40 8.91 -9.89
N ASN A 73 -6.73 10.18 -9.72
CA ASN A 73 -6.66 10.82 -8.40
C ASN A 73 -7.72 10.22 -7.45
N VAL A 74 -7.27 9.70 -6.31
CA VAL A 74 -8.10 9.03 -5.31
C VAL A 74 -8.09 9.76 -3.97
N ARG A 75 -9.09 9.45 -3.15
CA ARG A 75 -9.18 9.88 -1.75
C ARG A 75 -9.06 8.65 -0.86
N LEU A 76 -7.98 8.55 -0.09
CA LEU A 76 -7.79 7.44 0.83
C LEU A 76 -8.45 7.71 2.19
N LYS A 77 -9.05 6.67 2.74
CA LYS A 77 -9.64 6.69 4.08
C LYS A 77 -8.87 5.82 5.06
N SER A 78 -8.38 4.66 4.60
CA SER A 78 -7.62 3.75 5.45
C SER A 78 -6.67 2.88 4.63
N VAL A 79 -5.65 2.35 5.29
CA VAL A 79 -4.78 1.30 4.75
C VAL A 79 -5.00 0.06 5.57
N LEU A 80 -5.19 -1.07 4.92
CA LEU A 80 -5.33 -2.36 5.55
C LEU A 80 -4.05 -3.17 5.35
N LEU A 81 -3.53 -3.74 6.42
CA LEU A 81 -2.28 -4.48 6.41
C LEU A 81 -2.49 -5.83 7.07
N LYS A 82 -1.95 -6.87 6.45
CA LYS A 82 -1.80 -8.18 7.07
C LYS A 82 -0.31 -8.42 7.22
N LEU A 83 0.14 -8.40 8.47
CA LEU A 83 1.53 -8.68 8.80
C LEU A 83 1.69 -10.21 8.87
N GLY A 84 2.84 -10.71 8.43
CA GLY A 84 3.12 -12.14 8.46
C GLY A 84 3.15 -12.70 9.88
N ARG A 85 3.07 -14.04 9.99
CA ARG A 85 3.18 -14.74 11.28
C ARG A 85 4.63 -14.70 11.79
N GLY A 86 4.82 -14.18 13.00
CA GLY A 86 6.06 -14.26 13.76
C GLY A 86 6.34 -13.00 14.58
N ASP A 87 7.34 -13.06 15.46
CA ASP A 87 7.84 -11.90 16.25
C ASP A 87 8.68 -10.91 15.41
N ALA A 88 8.66 -11.06 14.08
CA ALA A 88 9.54 -10.35 13.15
C ALA A 88 8.76 -9.56 12.08
N GLY A 89 7.50 -9.20 12.32
CA GLY A 89 6.73 -8.35 11.41
C GLY A 89 7.21 -6.88 11.40
N PRO A 90 6.87 -6.09 10.36
CA PRO A 90 7.20 -4.66 10.34
C PRO A 90 6.62 -3.95 11.55
N GLN A 91 7.44 -3.17 12.23
CA GLN A 91 7.03 -2.43 13.43
C GLN A 91 6.57 -1.03 13.10
N HIS A 92 7.03 -0.47 11.99
CA HIS A 92 6.74 0.90 11.59
C HIS A 92 6.39 0.98 10.10
N LEU A 93 5.35 1.75 9.80
CA LEU A 93 5.00 2.16 8.45
C LEU A 93 5.04 3.68 8.35
N ARG A 94 5.82 4.17 7.40
CA ARG A 94 5.82 5.56 6.94
C ARG A 94 5.18 5.65 5.57
N ILE A 95 4.23 6.56 5.42
CA ILE A 95 3.50 6.80 4.18
C ILE A 95 3.91 8.15 3.61
N TYR A 96 4.35 8.13 2.35
CA TYR A 96 4.64 9.31 1.55
C TYR A 96 3.62 9.35 0.41
N ALA A 97 2.97 10.48 0.19
CA ALA A 97 1.98 10.61 -0.87
C ALA A 97 2.39 11.70 -1.86
N ASN A 98 2.05 11.50 -3.14
CA ASN A 98 2.32 12.45 -4.23
C ASN A 98 3.79 12.88 -4.33
N HIS A 99 4.72 11.96 -4.06
CA HIS A 99 6.12 12.25 -4.26
C HIS A 99 6.44 12.30 -5.77
N PRO A 100 7.19 13.29 -6.27
CA PRO A 100 7.44 13.48 -7.69
C PRO A 100 8.24 12.33 -8.32
N ASN A 101 9.09 11.68 -7.53
CA ASN A 101 9.84 10.47 -7.89
C ASN A 101 9.50 9.33 -6.94
N ILE A 102 9.83 8.10 -7.32
CA ILE A 102 9.79 6.95 -6.39
C ILE A 102 10.71 7.29 -5.21
N VAL A 103 10.16 7.27 -3.99
CA VAL A 103 10.92 7.55 -2.76
C VAL A 103 11.95 6.44 -2.58
N ASP A 104 13.22 6.80 -2.54
CA ASP A 104 14.30 5.89 -2.13
C ASP A 104 14.54 5.94 -0.62
N PHE A 105 15.47 5.13 -0.11
CA PHE A 105 15.75 5.09 1.33
C PHE A 105 16.34 6.41 1.86
N ALA A 106 17.17 7.10 1.09
CA ALA A 106 17.78 8.37 1.50
C ALA A 106 16.73 9.49 1.58
N ASP A 107 15.83 9.53 0.60
CA ASP A 107 14.67 10.41 0.57
C ASP A 107 13.72 10.08 1.73
N ALA A 108 13.48 8.80 2.03
CA ALA A 108 12.62 8.38 3.13
C ALA A 108 13.16 8.83 4.50
N GLU A 109 14.48 8.87 4.67
CA GLU A 109 15.13 9.35 5.90
C GLU A 109 15.15 10.88 6.01
N SER A 110 15.29 11.58 4.87
CA SER A 110 15.41 13.04 4.85
C SER A 110 14.05 13.77 4.74
N THR A 111 13.03 13.08 4.22
CA THR A 111 11.71 13.65 3.96
C THR A 111 10.75 13.31 5.10
N LYS A 112 9.96 14.31 5.50
CA LYS A 112 8.92 14.09 6.50
C LYS A 112 7.79 13.25 5.90
N PRO A 113 7.46 12.08 6.48
CA PRO A 113 6.34 11.28 6.02
C PRO A 113 5.01 11.99 6.28
N GLN A 114 4.05 11.73 5.41
CA GLN A 114 2.69 12.27 5.53
C GLN A 114 1.93 11.58 6.67
N LEU A 115 2.27 10.32 6.93
CA LEU A 115 1.86 9.58 8.11
C LEU A 115 3.00 8.68 8.58
N ASP A 116 3.25 8.65 9.89
CA ASP A 116 4.15 7.70 10.54
C ASP A 116 3.34 6.98 11.61
N ILE A 117 3.25 5.66 11.51
CA ILE A 117 2.46 4.80 12.42
C ILE A 117 3.28 3.61 12.88
N SER A 118 3.15 3.30 14.17
CA SER A 118 3.56 2.01 14.73
C SER A 118 2.51 0.96 14.40
N LEU A 119 2.97 -0.15 13.87
CA LEU A 119 2.15 -1.28 13.49
C LEU A 119 1.96 -2.23 14.69
N LEU A 120 0.83 -2.95 14.71
CA LEU A 120 0.54 -3.94 15.74
C LEU A 120 1.30 -5.24 15.46
N GLU A 121 2.25 -5.56 16.32
CA GLU A 121 3.05 -6.79 16.24
C GLU A 121 2.24 -8.03 16.64
N GLY A 122 2.61 -9.19 16.08
CA GLY A 122 2.01 -10.50 16.42
C GLY A 122 0.57 -10.71 15.96
N GLU A 123 -0.05 -9.73 15.31
CA GLU A 123 -1.39 -9.87 14.77
C GLU A 123 -1.38 -10.57 13.40
N THR A 124 -2.21 -11.59 13.28
CA THR A 124 -2.28 -12.44 12.07
C THR A 124 -3.48 -12.11 11.19
N ARG A 125 -4.39 -11.27 11.70
CA ARG A 125 -5.55 -10.76 10.97
C ARG A 125 -5.18 -9.50 10.20
N VAL A 126 -6.01 -9.16 9.22
CA VAL A 126 -5.93 -7.87 8.54
C VAL A 126 -6.33 -6.76 9.51
N ILE A 127 -5.45 -5.78 9.70
CA ILE A 127 -5.68 -4.60 10.55
C ILE A 127 -5.89 -3.37 9.67
N GLU A 128 -6.91 -2.59 10.02
CA GLU A 128 -7.22 -1.31 9.38
C GLU A 128 -6.57 -0.15 10.13
N TYR A 129 -5.74 0.61 9.42
CA TYR A 129 -5.09 1.83 9.89
C TYR A 129 -5.78 3.04 9.25
N PRO A 130 -6.58 3.81 10.03
CA PRO A 130 -7.30 4.96 9.49
C PRO A 130 -6.35 6.09 9.12
N LEU A 131 -6.60 6.70 7.97
CA LEU A 131 -5.86 7.85 7.46
C LEU A 131 -6.65 9.14 7.69
N ARG A 132 -5.93 10.26 7.80
CA ARG A 132 -6.56 11.59 7.86
C ARG A 132 -7.02 11.98 6.46
N VAL A 133 -8.30 11.81 6.17
CA VAL A 133 -8.91 12.09 4.85
C VAL A 133 -8.57 13.48 4.30
N ALA A 134 -8.37 14.49 5.15
CA ALA A 134 -7.94 15.83 4.71
C ALA A 134 -6.53 15.86 4.10
N ALA A 135 -5.59 15.07 4.64
CA ALA A 135 -4.23 14.95 4.14
C ALA A 135 -4.14 14.03 2.91
N PHE A 136 -5.07 13.09 2.78
CA PHE A 136 -5.11 12.11 1.69
C PHE A 136 -6.32 12.31 0.76
N ALA A 137 -6.70 13.57 0.53
CA ALA A 137 -7.87 13.94 -0.24
C ALA A 137 -7.69 13.79 -1.76
N SER A 138 -6.44 13.87 -2.23
CA SER A 138 -6.07 13.92 -3.64
C SER A 138 -4.71 13.23 -3.82
N ILE A 139 -4.73 11.92 -4.04
CA ILE A 139 -3.54 11.08 -4.13
C ILE A 139 -3.45 10.47 -5.52
N ASN A 140 -2.29 10.60 -6.16
CA ASN A 140 -1.94 9.94 -7.43
C ASN A 140 -0.94 8.80 -7.25
N SER A 141 -0.11 8.86 -6.20
CA SER A 141 0.84 7.79 -5.86
C SER A 141 1.12 7.75 -4.36
N LEU A 142 1.44 6.56 -3.86
CA LEU A 142 1.88 6.32 -2.48
C LEU A 142 3.19 5.58 -2.47
N SER A 143 4.08 5.95 -1.57
CA SER A 143 5.23 5.13 -1.21
C SER A 143 5.09 4.72 0.24
N LEU A 144 5.07 3.41 0.46
CA LEU A 144 4.90 2.79 1.76
C LEU A 144 6.23 2.23 2.20
N PHE A 145 6.85 2.88 3.18
CA PHE A 145 8.13 2.48 3.71
C PHE A 145 7.91 1.72 5.01
N PHE A 146 8.26 0.44 4.98
CA PHE A 146 8.20 -0.45 6.13
C PHE A 146 9.60 -0.65 6.70
N VAL A 147 9.72 -0.45 8.02
CA VAL A 147 10.99 -0.53 8.74
C VAL A 147 10.92 -1.67 9.76
N ARG A 148 12.01 -2.45 9.86
CA ARG A 148 12.15 -3.69 10.63
C ARG A 148 11.19 -4.79 10.16
N LEU A 149 11.25 -5.14 8.89
CA LEU A 149 10.32 -6.07 8.25
C LEU A 149 10.84 -7.52 8.25
N CYS A 150 9.92 -8.45 8.46
CA CYS A 150 9.84 -9.72 7.74
C CYS A 150 8.36 -10.07 7.51
N LEU A 151 7.98 -10.32 6.24
CA LEU A 151 6.65 -10.71 5.72
C LEU A 151 5.51 -9.66 5.78
N LEU A 152 5.03 -9.20 4.61
CA LEU A 152 3.87 -8.30 4.49
C LEU A 152 2.92 -8.66 3.32
N SER A 153 1.61 -8.51 3.57
CA SER A 153 0.56 -8.34 2.55
C SER A 153 -0.18 -7.00 2.75
N LEU A 154 -0.48 -6.28 1.66
CA LEU A 154 -0.95 -4.89 1.67
C LEU A 154 -2.29 -4.72 0.96
N PHE A 155 -3.20 -3.95 1.57
CA PHE A 155 -4.54 -3.66 1.04
C PHE A 155 -4.83 -2.17 1.19
N ILE A 156 -5.29 -1.50 0.14
CA ILE A 156 -5.56 -0.05 0.18
C ILE A 156 -7.06 0.21 0.03
N ARG A 157 -7.63 1.04 0.93
CA ARG A 157 -9.07 1.29 1.03
C ARG A 157 -9.48 2.77 0.97
#